data_AF-A0A819V0D8-F1
#
_entry.id   AF-A0A819V0D8-F1
#
_cell.length_a   1.000
_cell.length_b   1.000
_cell.length_c   1.000
_cell.angle_alpha   90.00
_cell.angle_beta   90.00
_cell.angle_gamma   90.00
#
_symmetry.space_group_name_H-M   'P 1'
#
loop_
_entity.id
_entity.type
_entity.pdbx_description
1 polymer ?
#
loop_
_entity_poly.entity_id
_entity_poly.type
_entity_poly.pdbx_seq_one_letter_code
_entity_poly.pdbx_strand_id
1 'polypeptide(L)'
;KTRGNVSPAANSSLGIRLAIRILIHPLYNTLVMLTILTNCVFMTFKNVSEVNEYVFTAIYTLEVLIKCIARGFILEKYTFLRDPWNWLDFIVIILAYVTFFINLANIAVLRIFRVLITIVVVPGLKTIVGALIQSLISLRDVLILSSFILSIFALTGLQLYMGVLRQKCVPTYEYFLNNSNLYNIGFNMTYKVYLKEIDNETYWHKENDIFLLCGNESGSTKCPPGYVCWKDRGENPDFGYTSFDNYGWAMLACFRLMTQDYWENLYQL
;
A
#
# COMPACT_ATOMS: atom_id res chain seq x y z
N LYS A 1 0.39 41.31 -5.94
CA LYS A 1 0.25 42.30 -7.04
C LYS A 1 0.00 41.52 -8.32
N THR A 2 -1.22 41.03 -8.54
CA THR A 2 -2.22 41.69 -9.38
C THR A 2 -3.62 41.50 -8.80
N ARG A 3 -4.24 42.60 -8.37
CA ARG A 3 -5.69 42.70 -8.19
C ARG A 3 -6.30 42.59 -9.59
N GLY A 4 -6.77 41.40 -9.97
CA GLY A 4 -7.59 41.22 -11.17
C GLY A 4 -8.97 41.79 -10.92
N ASN A 5 -9.30 42.87 -11.62
CA ASN A 5 -10.59 43.55 -11.60
C ASN A 5 -11.74 42.56 -11.78
N VAL A 6 -12.54 42.41 -10.72
CA VAL A 6 -13.89 41.84 -10.82
C VAL A 6 -14.85 43.01 -10.89
N SER A 7 -15.28 43.40 -12.10
CA SER A 7 -16.61 43.94 -12.38
C SER A 7 -16.75 44.39 -13.85
N PRO A 8 -17.97 44.43 -14.43
CA PRO A 8 -19.25 43.91 -13.95
C PRO A 8 -19.94 42.99 -14.98
N ALA A 9 -20.38 41.81 -14.56
CA ALA A 9 -21.41 41.08 -15.30
C ALA A 9 -22.74 41.85 -15.18
N ALA A 10 -22.96 42.79 -16.10
CA ALA A 10 -24.16 43.63 -16.16
C ALA A 10 -25.44 42.83 -16.47
N ASN A 11 -25.32 41.57 -16.94
CA ASN A 11 -26.45 40.68 -17.26
C ASN A 11 -26.40 39.31 -16.54
N SER A 12 -25.77 39.21 -15.36
CA SER A 12 -25.82 37.98 -14.55
C SER A 12 -27.12 37.91 -13.73
N SER A 13 -27.83 36.78 -13.76
CA SER A 13 -29.00 36.51 -12.92
C SER A 13 -28.73 36.79 -11.43
N LEU A 14 -29.76 37.18 -10.67
CA LEU A 14 -29.67 37.51 -9.24
C LEU A 14 -28.92 36.43 -8.42
N GLY A 15 -29.10 35.16 -8.80
CA GLY A 15 -28.45 34.01 -8.15
C GLY A 15 -26.92 34.00 -8.26
N ILE A 16 -26.35 34.41 -9.41
CA ILE A 16 -24.89 34.45 -9.60
C ILE A 16 -24.28 35.54 -8.71
N ARG A 17 -24.93 36.70 -8.60
CA ARG A 17 -24.47 37.81 -7.75
C ARG A 17 -24.49 37.43 -6.27
N LEU A 18 -25.54 36.73 -5.83
CA LEU A 18 -25.64 36.17 -4.49
C LEU A 18 -24.53 35.13 -4.22
N ALA A 19 -24.32 34.19 -5.14
CA ALA A 19 -23.30 33.15 -5.00
C ALA A 19 -21.88 33.74 -4.90
N ILE A 20 -21.54 34.73 -5.74
CA ILE A 20 -20.25 35.43 -5.67
C ILE A 20 -20.08 36.15 -4.32
N ARG A 21 -21.14 36.80 -3.83
CA ARG A 21 -21.11 37.52 -2.54
C ARG A 21 -20.90 36.55 -1.36
N ILE A 22 -21.53 35.38 -1.41
CA ILE A 22 -21.35 34.32 -0.42
C ILE A 22 -19.92 33.76 -0.47
N LEU A 23 -19.40 33.48 -1.68
CA LEU A 23 -18.07 32.89 -1.88
C LEU A 23 -16.93 33.78 -1.37
N ILE A 24 -17.05 35.11 -1.53
CA ILE A 24 -16.03 36.08 -1.11
C ILE A 24 -16.09 36.34 0.41
N HIS A 25 -17.20 35.99 1.07
CA HIS A 25 -17.37 36.27 2.49
C HIS A 25 -16.39 35.46 3.35
N PRO A 26 -15.68 36.07 4.32
CA PRO A 26 -14.67 35.36 5.12
C PRO A 26 -15.24 34.18 5.91
N LEU A 27 -16.51 34.26 6.34
CA LEU A 27 -17.20 33.17 7.04
C LEU A 27 -17.34 31.89 6.19
N TYR A 28 -17.40 32.01 4.86
CA TYR A 28 -17.55 30.83 3.99
C TYR A 28 -16.36 29.88 4.17
N ASN A 29 -15.13 30.42 4.11
CA ASN A 29 -13.92 29.61 4.30
C ASN A 29 -13.83 29.03 5.73
N THR A 30 -14.28 29.76 6.74
CA THR A 30 -14.31 29.28 8.13
C THR A 30 -15.32 28.14 8.32
N LEU A 31 -16.51 28.24 7.71
CA LEU A 31 -17.52 27.18 7.77
C LEU A 31 -17.04 25.91 7.08
N VAL A 32 -16.45 26.02 5.88
CA VAL A 32 -15.87 24.87 5.18
C VAL A 32 -14.81 24.19 6.05
N MET A 33 -13.86 24.96 6.60
CA MET A 33 -12.83 24.41 7.49
C MET A 33 -13.43 23.72 8.72
N LEU A 34 -14.43 24.31 9.38
CA LEU A 34 -15.10 23.73 10.53
C LEU A 34 -15.78 22.40 10.18
N THR A 35 -16.47 22.33 9.03
CA THR A 35 -17.17 21.11 8.59
C THR A 35 -16.22 19.95 8.29
N ILE A 36 -15.01 20.24 7.80
CA ILE A 36 -13.97 19.24 7.58
C ILE A 36 -13.45 18.72 8.92
N LEU A 37 -13.13 19.64 9.85
CA LEU A 37 -12.62 19.26 11.16
C LEU A 37 -13.64 18.42 11.94
N THR A 38 -14.91 18.80 11.91
CA THR A 38 -15.96 18.00 12.57
C THR A 38 -16.10 16.63 11.92
N ASN A 39 -16.08 16.54 10.59
CA ASN A 39 -16.09 15.25 9.88
C ASN A 39 -14.89 14.35 10.28
N CYS A 40 -13.67 14.90 10.33
CA CYS A 40 -12.49 14.17 10.79
C CYS A 40 -12.65 13.65 12.23
N VAL A 41 -13.18 14.46 13.14
CA VAL A 41 -13.47 14.02 14.52
C VAL A 41 -14.52 12.90 14.51
N PHE A 42 -15.58 13.03 13.71
CA PHE A 42 -16.59 11.97 13.61
C PHE A 42 -16.01 10.65 13.08
N MET A 43 -15.07 10.68 12.13
CA MET A 43 -14.40 9.47 11.63
C MET A 43 -13.61 8.69 12.68
N THR A 44 -13.22 9.32 13.79
CA THR A 44 -12.51 8.63 14.88
C THR A 44 -13.42 7.77 15.74
N PHE A 45 -14.72 8.06 15.77
CA PHE A 45 -15.67 7.27 16.56
C PHE A 45 -15.97 5.93 15.87
N LYS A 46 -16.00 4.85 16.66
CA LYS A 46 -16.27 3.50 16.16
C LYS A 46 -17.71 3.33 15.64
N ASN A 47 -18.66 4.02 16.26
CA ASN A 47 -20.09 3.96 15.95
C ASN A 47 -20.58 5.33 15.47
N VAL A 48 -20.35 5.63 14.20
CA VAL A 48 -20.88 6.84 13.56
C VAL A 48 -22.25 6.51 12.97
N SER A 49 -23.24 7.36 13.22
CA SER A 49 -24.55 7.24 12.60
C SER A 49 -24.46 7.52 11.10
N GLU A 50 -25.14 6.70 10.28
CA GLU A 50 -25.27 6.91 8.83
C GLU A 50 -25.82 8.32 8.50
N VAL A 51 -26.66 8.87 9.39
CA VAL A 51 -27.21 10.23 9.27
C VAL A 51 -26.10 11.28 9.15
N ASN A 52 -25.00 11.13 9.89
CA ASN A 52 -23.90 12.09 9.85
C ASN A 52 -23.22 12.08 8.46
N GLU A 53 -23.12 10.92 7.83
CA GLU A 53 -22.51 10.79 6.50
C GLU A 53 -23.34 11.48 5.43
N TYR A 54 -24.67 11.37 5.50
CA TYR A 54 -25.59 12.11 4.65
C TYR A 54 -25.50 13.62 4.85
N VAL A 55 -25.44 14.08 6.11
CA VAL A 55 -25.33 15.50 6.44
C VAL A 55 -24.04 16.09 5.88
N PHE A 56 -22.90 15.43 6.07
CA PHE A 56 -21.62 15.92 5.52
C PHE A 56 -21.61 15.90 3.98
N THR A 57 -22.16 14.86 3.37
CA THR A 57 -22.27 14.79 1.90
C THR A 57 -23.13 15.95 1.38
N ALA A 58 -24.28 16.22 2.01
CA ALA A 58 -25.13 17.35 1.64
C ALA A 58 -24.39 18.69 1.75
N ILE A 59 -23.63 18.91 2.84
CA ILE A 59 -22.83 20.14 3.02
C ILE A 59 -21.81 20.30 1.88
N TYR A 60 -21.05 19.26 1.53
CA TYR A 60 -20.08 19.34 0.44
C TYR A 60 -20.75 19.55 -0.93
N THR A 61 -21.92 18.96 -1.16
CA THR A 61 -22.67 19.18 -2.41
C THR A 61 -23.11 20.63 -2.57
N LEU A 62 -23.58 21.25 -1.49
CA LEU A 62 -23.91 22.67 -1.49
C LEU A 62 -22.68 23.55 -1.74
N GLU A 63 -21.53 23.17 -1.16
CA GLU A 63 -20.27 23.89 -1.35
C GLU A 63 -19.86 23.96 -2.83
N VAL A 64 -19.84 22.81 -3.51
CA VAL A 64 -19.47 22.74 -4.93
C VAL A 64 -20.54 23.36 -5.83
N LEU A 65 -21.82 23.22 -5.49
CA LEU A 65 -22.90 23.86 -6.23
C LEU A 65 -22.77 25.39 -6.18
N ILE A 66 -22.46 25.98 -5.02
CA ILE A 66 -22.19 27.42 -4.88
C ILE A 66 -20.97 27.83 -5.72
N LYS A 67 -19.89 27.05 -5.70
CA LYS A 67 -18.68 27.29 -6.52
C LYS A 67 -18.96 27.22 -8.03
N CYS A 68 -19.74 26.23 -8.46
CA CYS A 68 -20.17 26.04 -9.86
C CYS A 68 -21.02 27.20 -10.36
N ILE A 69 -21.99 27.67 -9.57
CA ILE A 69 -22.85 28.81 -9.92
C ILE A 69 -22.05 30.12 -9.95
N ALA A 70 -21.12 30.31 -9.02
CA ALA A 70 -20.33 31.53 -8.94
C ALA A 70 -19.29 31.68 -10.07
N ARG A 71 -18.69 30.57 -10.53
CA ARG A 71 -17.60 30.57 -11.53
C ARG A 71 -18.02 30.13 -12.94
N GLY A 72 -19.21 29.54 -13.09
CA GLY A 72 -19.67 28.95 -14.33
C GLY A 72 -19.13 27.53 -14.55
N PHE A 73 -19.95 26.68 -15.18
CA PHE A 73 -19.69 25.24 -15.27
C PHE A 73 -18.64 24.88 -16.34
N ILE A 74 -18.81 25.33 -17.60
CA ILE A 74 -17.96 24.89 -18.75
C ILE A 74 -17.60 26.02 -19.76
N LEU A 75 -18.44 27.04 -19.96
CA LEU A 75 -18.41 27.88 -21.19
C LEU A 75 -17.73 29.27 -21.09
N GLU A 76 -17.20 29.68 -19.95
CA GLU A 76 -16.53 31.00 -19.79
C GLU A 76 -15.06 30.89 -19.35
N LYS A 77 -14.24 31.92 -19.64
CA LYS A 77 -12.77 31.97 -19.42
C LYS A 77 -12.29 31.66 -17.99
N TYR A 78 -13.16 31.73 -16.97
CA TYR A 78 -12.85 31.46 -15.55
C TYR A 78 -13.62 30.25 -15.01
N THR A 79 -13.57 29.14 -15.73
CA THR A 79 -14.34 27.92 -15.46
C THR A 79 -13.92 27.20 -14.17
N PHE A 80 -14.90 26.65 -13.43
CA PHE A 80 -14.68 25.81 -12.25
C PHE A 80 -13.67 24.66 -12.50
N LEU A 81 -13.73 24.02 -13.67
CA LEU A 81 -12.90 22.86 -14.04
C LEU A 81 -11.48 23.21 -14.52
N ARG A 82 -10.98 24.44 -14.38
CA ARG A 82 -9.58 24.74 -14.78
C ARG A 82 -8.58 24.56 -13.65
N ASP A 83 -9.02 24.70 -12.40
CA ASP A 83 -8.15 24.50 -11.24
C ASP A 83 -8.16 23.02 -10.81
N PRO A 84 -7.00 22.35 -10.74
CA PRO A 84 -6.90 20.97 -10.27
C PRO A 84 -7.47 20.76 -8.86
N TRP A 85 -7.47 21.81 -8.04
CA TRP A 85 -8.07 21.78 -6.70
C TRP A 85 -9.60 21.69 -6.73
N ASN A 86 -10.25 22.33 -7.71
CA ASN A 86 -11.70 22.23 -7.87
C ASN A 86 -12.09 20.87 -8.48
N TRP A 87 -11.20 20.23 -9.27
CA TRP A 87 -11.39 18.84 -9.72
C TRP A 87 -11.46 17.89 -8.56
N LEU A 88 -10.60 18.08 -7.55
CA LEU A 88 -10.64 17.26 -6.35
C LEU A 88 -12.01 17.41 -5.66
N ASP A 89 -12.46 18.64 -5.38
CA ASP A 89 -13.78 18.89 -4.78
C ASP A 89 -14.94 18.21 -5.56
N PHE A 90 -14.86 18.16 -6.89
CA PHE A 90 -15.87 17.52 -7.74
C PHE A 90 -15.83 15.98 -7.69
N ILE A 91 -14.63 15.39 -7.72
CA ILE A 91 -14.42 13.94 -7.62
C ILE A 91 -14.97 13.40 -6.29
N VAL A 92 -14.77 14.14 -5.21
CA VAL A 92 -15.25 13.79 -3.87
C VAL A 92 -16.77 13.55 -3.85
N ILE A 93 -17.51 14.48 -4.45
CA ILE A 93 -18.97 14.41 -4.50
C ILE A 93 -19.43 13.26 -5.38
N ILE A 94 -18.81 13.09 -6.55
CA ILE A 94 -19.14 11.97 -7.44
C ILE A 94 -18.94 10.65 -6.70
N LEU A 95 -17.80 10.47 -6.03
CA LEU A 95 -17.53 9.26 -5.26
C LEU A 95 -18.57 9.05 -4.16
N ALA A 96 -18.92 10.09 -3.39
CA ALA A 96 -19.94 9.99 -2.34
C ALA A 96 -21.31 9.55 -2.90
N TYR A 97 -21.75 10.09 -4.04
CA TYR A 97 -22.99 9.65 -4.68
C TYR A 97 -22.89 8.25 -5.25
N VAL A 98 -21.77 7.88 -5.88
CA VAL A 98 -21.55 6.50 -6.36
C VAL A 98 -21.68 5.51 -5.21
N THR A 99 -21.14 5.82 -4.02
CA THR A 99 -21.31 4.95 -2.84
C THR A 99 -22.73 4.87 -2.32
N PHE A 100 -23.57 5.88 -2.57
CA PHE A 100 -24.98 5.84 -2.20
C PHE A 100 -25.80 5.01 -3.20
N PHE A 101 -25.49 5.11 -4.49
CA PHE A 101 -26.21 4.39 -5.55
C PHE A 101 -25.81 2.93 -5.66
N ILE A 102 -24.57 2.60 -5.31
CA ILE A 102 -24.09 1.23 -5.31
C ILE A 102 -23.80 0.86 -3.86
N ASN A 103 -24.70 0.08 -3.25
CA ASN A 103 -24.53 -0.53 -1.93
C ASN A 103 -23.37 -1.56 -1.96
N LEU A 104 -22.14 -1.13 -2.24
CA LEU A 104 -20.95 -1.94 -2.08
C LEU A 104 -20.59 -1.92 -0.59
N ALA A 105 -21.19 -2.85 0.14
CA ALA A 105 -21.00 -3.07 1.56
C ALA A 105 -19.55 -3.41 1.97
N ASN A 106 -18.56 -3.43 1.06
CA ASN A 106 -17.28 -4.08 1.34
C ASN A 106 -16.04 -3.44 0.69
N ILE A 107 -15.94 -2.12 0.64
CA ILE A 107 -14.67 -1.48 0.24
C ILE A 107 -14.16 -0.57 1.36
N ALA A 108 -13.33 -1.13 2.23
CA ALA A 108 -12.49 -0.37 3.18
C ALA A 108 -11.68 0.74 2.47
N VAL A 109 -11.34 0.55 1.19
CA VAL A 109 -10.69 1.55 0.33
C VAL A 109 -11.53 2.82 0.16
N LEU A 110 -12.87 2.73 0.06
CA LEU A 110 -13.74 3.92 -0.07
C LEU A 110 -13.75 4.76 1.22
N ARG A 111 -13.61 4.10 2.38
CA ARG A 111 -13.44 4.77 3.68
C ARG A 111 -12.12 5.53 3.76
N ILE A 112 -11.03 4.97 3.23
CA ILE A 112 -9.70 5.61 3.16
C ILE A 112 -9.70 6.78 2.19
N PHE A 113 -10.35 6.67 1.03
CA PHE A 113 -10.48 7.79 0.09
C PHE A 113 -11.18 8.98 0.75
N ARG A 114 -12.29 8.74 1.47
CA ARG A 114 -13.03 9.79 2.19
C ARG A 114 -12.18 10.52 3.24
N VAL A 115 -11.26 9.81 3.91
CA VAL A 115 -10.30 10.39 4.88
C VAL A 115 -9.19 11.16 4.16
N LEU A 116 -8.64 10.65 3.06
CA LEU A 116 -7.57 11.33 2.30
C LEU A 116 -8.05 12.68 1.72
N ILE A 117 -9.34 12.76 1.42
CA ILE A 117 -10.02 13.91 0.83
C ILE A 117 -10.11 15.10 1.80
N THR A 118 -10.33 14.87 3.11
CA THR A 118 -10.46 15.96 4.11
C THR A 118 -9.15 16.72 4.32
N ILE A 119 -8.01 16.06 4.09
CA ILE A 119 -6.68 16.65 4.19
C ILE A 119 -6.51 17.75 3.12
N VAL A 120 -7.07 17.58 1.93
CA VAL A 120 -6.74 18.43 0.76
C VAL A 120 -7.50 19.76 0.69
N VAL A 121 -8.55 19.92 1.48
CA VAL A 121 -9.45 21.08 1.40
C VAL A 121 -8.92 22.30 2.20
N VAL A 122 -7.85 22.15 2.99
CA VAL A 122 -7.26 23.27 3.74
C VAL A 122 -6.47 24.19 2.80
N PRO A 123 -6.85 25.48 2.66
CA PRO A 123 -6.25 26.40 1.67
C PRO A 123 -4.74 26.63 1.85
N GLY A 124 -4.19 26.45 3.06
CA GLY A 124 -2.75 26.50 3.33
C GLY A 124 -1.98 25.24 2.89
N LEU A 125 -2.64 24.10 2.75
CA LEU A 125 -2.00 22.85 2.37
C LEU A 125 -1.66 22.80 0.88
N LYS A 126 -2.36 23.59 0.05
CA LYS A 126 -2.13 23.65 -1.41
C LYS A 126 -0.69 24.01 -1.77
N THR A 127 -0.11 24.96 -1.04
CA THR A 127 1.28 25.39 -1.26
C THR A 127 2.27 24.30 -0.83
N ILE A 128 2.00 23.61 0.27
CA ILE A 128 2.86 22.54 0.79
C ILE A 128 2.84 21.34 -0.16
N VAL A 129 1.65 20.90 -0.60
CA VAL A 129 1.49 19.80 -1.56
C VAL A 129 2.11 20.17 -2.91
N GLY A 130 1.96 21.42 -3.37
CA GLY A 130 2.64 21.90 -4.57
C GLY A 130 4.16 21.83 -4.44
N ALA A 131 4.72 22.23 -3.29
CA ALA A 131 6.14 22.12 -3.00
C ALA A 131 6.62 20.65 -2.90
N LEU A 132 5.80 19.76 -2.32
CA LEU A 132 6.08 18.32 -2.24
C LEU A 132 6.07 17.66 -3.62
N ILE A 133 5.10 17.98 -4.47
CA ILE A 133 5.05 17.47 -5.84
C ILE A 133 6.26 17.99 -6.62
N GLN A 134 6.61 19.27 -6.45
CA GLN A 134 7.78 19.84 -7.10
C GLN A 134 9.08 19.17 -6.64
N SER A 135 9.21 18.83 -5.36
CA SER A 135 10.37 18.10 -4.86
C SER A 135 10.43 16.68 -5.41
N LEU A 136 9.31 15.97 -5.53
CA LEU A 136 9.25 14.65 -6.15
C LEU A 136 9.67 14.69 -7.64
N ILE A 137 9.22 15.70 -8.39
CA ILE A 137 9.60 15.86 -9.81
C ILE A 137 11.12 16.12 -9.92
N SER A 138 11.71 16.88 -8.99
CA SER A 138 13.15 17.12 -8.98
C SER A 138 13.98 15.87 -8.63
N LEU A 139 13.39 14.92 -7.90
CA LEU A 139 14.02 13.63 -7.57
C LEU A 139 13.81 12.56 -8.65
N ARG A 140 13.00 12.82 -9.69
CA ARG A 140 12.64 11.84 -10.73
C ARG A 140 13.86 11.16 -11.34
N ASP A 141 14.88 11.94 -11.70
CA ASP A 141 16.05 11.40 -12.40
C ASP A 141 16.86 10.47 -11.48
N VAL A 142 16.94 10.79 -10.18
CA VAL A 142 17.54 9.94 -9.15
C VAL A 142 16.75 8.66 -8.95
N LEU A 143 15.41 8.74 -8.93
CA LEU A 143 14.52 7.57 -8.80
C LEU A 143 14.63 6.61 -10.00
N ILE A 144 14.80 7.14 -11.22
CA ILE A 144 15.02 6.32 -12.41
C ILE A 144 16.37 5.62 -12.32
N LEU A 145 17.43 6.35 -11.95
CA LEU A 145 18.77 5.78 -11.78
C LEU A 145 18.79 4.71 -10.68
N SER A 146 18.14 4.96 -9.54
CA SER A 146 18.09 3.99 -8.43
C SER A 146 17.29 2.75 -8.81
N SER A 147 16.17 2.90 -9.53
CA SER A 147 15.38 1.78 -10.05
C SER A 147 16.19 0.91 -11.02
N PHE A 148 17.00 1.52 -11.89
CA PHE A 148 17.88 0.79 -12.81
C PHE A 148 18.94 -0.02 -12.06
N ILE A 149 19.63 0.59 -11.09
CA ILE A 149 20.66 -0.07 -10.27
C ILE A 149 20.04 -1.22 -9.46
N LEU A 150 18.89 -0.99 -8.83
CA LEU A 150 18.15 -2.02 -8.11
C LEU A 150 17.78 -3.21 -9.01
N SER A 151 17.39 -2.95 -10.27
CA SER A 151 17.06 -4.00 -11.23
C SER A 151 18.27 -4.88 -11.56
N ILE A 152 19.47 -4.29 -11.69
CA ILE A 152 20.72 -5.05 -11.91
C ILE A 152 21.03 -5.94 -10.71
N PHE A 153 20.92 -5.40 -9.49
CA PHE A 153 21.14 -6.20 -8.28
C PHE A 153 20.08 -7.29 -8.10
N ALA A 154 18.83 -7.01 -8.43
CA ALA A 154 17.75 -8.00 -8.38
C ALA A 154 17.99 -9.15 -9.37
N LEU A 155 18.42 -8.86 -10.59
CA LEU A 155 18.78 -9.91 -11.57
C LEU A 155 20.00 -10.73 -11.12
N THR A 156 21.00 -10.06 -10.56
CA THR A 156 22.18 -10.73 -10.02
C THR A 156 21.80 -11.64 -8.84
N GLY A 157 21.00 -11.12 -7.90
CA GLY A 157 20.51 -11.86 -6.75
C GLY A 157 19.62 -13.04 -7.13
N LEU A 158 18.73 -12.86 -8.12
CA LEU A 158 17.92 -13.94 -8.69
C LEU A 158 18.80 -15.08 -9.22
N GLN A 159 19.82 -14.77 -10.03
CA GLN A 159 20.67 -15.81 -10.61
C GLN A 159 21.56 -16.52 -9.57
N LEU A 160 21.97 -15.82 -8.51
CA LEU A 160 22.82 -16.38 -7.46
C LEU A 160 22.04 -17.16 -6.40
N TYR A 161 20.85 -16.69 -6.03
CA TYR A 161 20.13 -17.14 -4.83
C TYR A 161 18.78 -17.80 -5.12
N MET A 162 18.45 -18.09 -6.37
CA MET A 162 17.23 -18.83 -6.73
C MET A 162 17.19 -20.19 -6.01
N GLY A 163 16.11 -20.44 -5.27
CA GLY A 163 15.89 -21.68 -4.51
C GLY A 163 16.78 -21.87 -3.28
N VAL A 164 17.69 -20.93 -2.97
CA VAL A 164 18.61 -21.06 -1.82
C VAL A 164 17.84 -20.95 -0.51
N LEU A 165 16.90 -20.01 -0.41
CA LEU A 165 16.09 -19.78 0.80
C LEU A 165 15.09 -20.92 1.11
N ARG A 166 14.92 -21.87 0.18
CA ARG A 166 14.10 -23.08 0.32
C ARG A 166 14.85 -24.27 0.90
N GLN A 167 16.15 -24.13 1.14
CA GLN A 167 17.00 -25.20 1.66
C GLN A 167 16.72 -25.46 3.14
N LYS A 168 16.28 -26.68 3.47
CA LYS A 168 15.92 -27.08 4.85
C LYS A 168 16.65 -28.35 5.27
N CYS A 169 16.82 -28.51 6.58
CA CYS A 169 17.41 -29.70 7.18
C CYS A 169 16.38 -30.83 7.30
N VAL A 170 16.63 -31.92 6.59
CA VAL A 170 15.80 -33.11 6.47
C VAL A 170 16.50 -34.30 7.14
N PRO A 171 15.79 -35.21 7.82
CA PRO A 171 16.42 -36.37 8.46
C PRO A 171 17.02 -37.31 7.41
N THR A 172 18.20 -37.87 7.69
CA THR A 172 18.80 -38.94 6.87
C THR A 172 17.97 -40.21 6.96
N TYR A 173 18.10 -41.09 5.96
CA TYR A 173 17.40 -42.38 5.92
C TYR A 173 17.61 -43.21 7.20
N GLU A 174 18.86 -43.32 7.65
CA GLU A 174 19.20 -44.05 8.88
C GLU A 174 18.56 -43.43 10.13
N TYR A 175 18.59 -42.11 10.25
CA TYR A 175 18.01 -41.40 11.40
C TYR A 175 16.49 -41.54 11.43
N PHE A 176 15.84 -41.47 10.26
CA PHE A 176 14.40 -41.67 10.14
C PHE A 176 13.98 -43.10 10.53
N LEU A 177 14.72 -44.12 10.06
CA LEU A 177 14.43 -45.52 10.39
C LEU A 177 14.56 -45.82 11.89
N ASN A 178 15.54 -45.24 12.57
CA ASN A 178 15.72 -45.46 14.02
C ASN A 178 14.63 -44.80 14.88
N ASN A 179 14.10 -43.65 14.43
CA ASN A 179 13.11 -42.89 15.20
C ASN A 179 11.66 -43.23 14.84
N SER A 180 11.42 -43.72 13.62
CA SER A 180 10.17 -44.40 13.31
C SER A 180 10.22 -45.78 13.96
N ASN A 181 9.25 -46.15 14.80
CA ASN A 181 9.16 -47.49 15.42
C ASN A 181 9.00 -48.65 14.41
N LEU A 182 9.29 -48.42 13.12
CA LEU A 182 9.14 -49.30 11.98
C LEU A 182 10.29 -50.31 11.85
N TYR A 183 11.46 -50.03 12.43
CA TYR A 183 12.60 -50.95 12.44
C TYR A 183 12.24 -52.29 13.12
N ASN A 184 11.37 -52.26 14.12
CA ASN A 184 10.92 -53.45 14.85
C ASN A 184 9.82 -54.26 14.13
N ILE A 185 9.29 -53.76 12.99
CA ILE A 185 8.16 -54.39 12.26
C ILE A 185 8.64 -55.07 10.97
N GLY A 186 9.95 -55.06 10.66
CA GLY A 186 10.48 -55.76 9.48
C GLY A 186 10.03 -55.17 8.13
N PHE A 187 9.49 -53.95 8.14
CA PHE A 187 9.17 -53.22 6.92
C PHE A 187 10.46 -52.69 6.31
N ASN A 188 10.93 -53.32 5.23
CA ASN A 188 12.02 -52.81 4.41
C ASN A 188 11.51 -51.58 3.63
N MET A 189 11.53 -50.42 4.29
CA MET A 189 11.00 -49.19 3.73
C MET A 189 11.88 -48.77 2.56
N THR A 190 11.30 -48.83 1.35
CA THR A 190 12.01 -48.51 0.12
C THR A 190 12.36 -47.03 0.11
N TYR A 191 13.52 -46.66 -0.42
CA TYR A 191 13.96 -45.25 -0.55
C TYR A 191 12.89 -44.32 -1.15
N LYS A 192 12.01 -44.84 -2.03
CA LYS A 192 10.86 -44.11 -2.59
C LYS A 192 9.80 -43.71 -1.56
N VAL A 193 9.56 -44.53 -0.54
CA VAL A 193 8.59 -44.24 0.54
C VAL A 193 9.17 -43.16 1.46
N TYR A 194 10.45 -43.29 1.83
CA TYR A 194 11.20 -42.28 2.58
C TYR A 194 11.15 -40.90 1.91
N LEU A 195 11.39 -40.83 0.61
CA LEU A 195 11.32 -39.56 -0.13
C LEU A 195 9.95 -38.88 -0.01
N LYS A 196 8.86 -39.67 -0.03
CA LYS A 196 7.48 -39.18 0.11
C LYS A 196 7.14 -38.78 1.55
N GLU A 197 7.67 -39.47 2.55
CA GLU A 197 7.40 -39.18 3.96
C GLU A 197 8.08 -37.90 4.43
N ILE A 198 9.27 -37.60 3.90
CA ILE A 198 9.96 -36.35 4.19
C ILE A 198 9.27 -35.14 3.53
N ASP A 199 8.33 -35.32 2.59
CA ASP A 199 7.55 -34.17 2.08
C ASP A 199 6.74 -33.54 3.20
N ASN A 200 6.50 -34.29 4.27
CA ASN A 200 5.86 -33.79 5.46
C ASN A 200 6.82 -32.95 6.32
N GLU A 201 6.46 -31.67 6.49
CA GLU A 201 7.22 -30.67 7.26
C GLU A 201 7.42 -31.04 8.74
N THR A 202 6.62 -31.96 9.28
CA THR A 202 6.74 -32.42 10.67
C THR A 202 8.09 -33.05 11.00
N TYR A 203 8.76 -33.62 9.99
CA TYR A 203 10.04 -34.29 10.17
C TYR A 203 11.24 -33.37 9.99
N TRP A 204 11.04 -32.14 9.53
CA TRP A 204 12.15 -31.22 9.30
C TRP A 204 12.63 -30.62 10.61
N HIS A 205 13.91 -30.28 10.66
CA HIS A 205 14.47 -29.68 11.85
C HIS A 205 13.94 -28.25 12.05
N LYS A 206 13.43 -27.99 13.26
CA LYS A 206 12.96 -26.67 13.70
C LYS A 206 13.74 -26.24 14.93
N GLU A 207 14.09 -24.96 14.95
CA GLU A 207 14.67 -24.29 16.11
C GLU A 207 13.74 -23.12 16.48
N ASN A 208 13.21 -23.11 17.70
CA ASN A 208 12.22 -22.12 18.16
C ASN A 208 11.02 -21.93 17.19
N ASP A 209 10.44 -23.04 16.72
CA ASP A 209 9.34 -23.09 15.73
C ASP A 209 9.68 -22.57 14.32
N ILE A 210 10.93 -22.19 14.05
CA ILE A 210 11.38 -21.73 12.74
C ILE A 210 12.21 -22.82 12.06
N PHE A 211 11.98 -23.07 10.78
CA PHE A 211 12.76 -24.02 10.01
C PHE A 211 14.15 -23.47 9.70
N LEU A 212 15.18 -24.13 10.22
CA LEU A 212 16.58 -23.76 10.00
C LEU A 212 16.95 -23.85 8.51
N LEU A 213 17.54 -22.77 7.98
CA LEU A 213 18.16 -22.80 6.66
C LEU A 213 19.54 -23.43 6.74
N CYS A 214 19.89 -24.16 5.69
CA CYS A 214 21.17 -24.84 5.60
C CYS A 214 21.81 -24.63 4.24
N GLY A 215 23.11 -24.88 4.18
CA GLY A 215 23.84 -24.97 2.91
C GLY A 215 24.94 -26.02 3.01
N ASN A 216 25.39 -26.50 1.85
CA ASN A 216 26.43 -27.54 1.79
C ASN A 216 27.85 -26.97 1.68
N GLU A 217 27.97 -25.64 1.56
CA GLU A 217 29.26 -24.96 1.46
C GLU A 217 29.88 -24.74 2.85
N SER A 218 31.21 -24.59 2.89
CA SER A 218 31.97 -24.53 4.15
C SER A 218 31.61 -23.36 5.07
N GLY A 219 31.04 -22.29 4.52
CA GLY A 219 30.60 -21.10 5.26
C GLY A 219 29.10 -21.07 5.60
N SER A 220 28.32 -22.07 5.15
CA SER A 220 26.88 -22.12 5.40
C SER A 220 26.57 -22.78 6.75
N THR A 221 25.39 -22.45 7.30
CA THR A 221 24.84 -23.15 8.46
C THR A 221 24.69 -24.63 8.15
N LYS A 222 25.32 -25.47 8.98
CA LYS A 222 25.28 -26.94 8.82
C LYS A 222 24.11 -27.52 9.61
N CYS A 223 23.53 -28.58 9.07
CA CYS A 223 22.49 -29.33 9.77
C CYS A 223 23.05 -30.08 10.99
N PRO A 224 22.22 -30.30 12.03
CA PRO A 224 22.57 -31.13 13.17
C PRO A 224 22.81 -32.61 12.78
N PRO A 225 23.46 -33.41 13.63
CA PRO A 225 23.73 -34.82 13.33
C PRO A 225 22.44 -35.60 13.08
N GLY A 226 22.43 -36.43 12.03
CA GLY A 226 21.24 -37.16 11.58
C GLY A 226 20.36 -36.39 10.59
N TYR A 227 20.70 -35.13 10.27
CA TYR A 227 20.03 -34.33 9.24
C TYR A 227 20.98 -33.97 8.09
N VAL A 228 20.41 -33.82 6.91
CA VAL A 228 21.04 -33.50 5.64
C VAL A 228 20.33 -32.31 5.03
N CYS A 229 21.10 -31.40 4.42
CA CYS A 229 20.52 -30.24 3.76
C CYS A 229 19.92 -30.63 2.40
N TRP A 230 18.65 -30.29 2.17
CA TRP A 230 17.95 -30.60 0.93
C TRP A 230 17.41 -29.33 0.27
N LYS A 231 17.54 -29.23 -1.06
CA LYS A 231 17.05 -28.10 -1.85
C LYS A 231 15.57 -28.26 -2.22
N ASP A 232 14.89 -27.13 -2.45
CA ASP A 232 13.56 -27.03 -3.06
C ASP A 232 12.39 -27.73 -2.37
N ARG A 233 12.44 -27.91 -1.04
CA ARG A 233 11.32 -28.50 -0.29
C ARG A 233 10.57 -27.54 0.62
N GLY A 234 11.26 -26.59 1.23
CA GLY A 234 10.63 -25.65 2.16
C GLY A 234 9.92 -24.50 1.47
N GLU A 235 8.89 -23.98 2.13
CA GLU A 235 8.43 -22.62 1.87
C GLU A 235 9.54 -21.61 2.19
N ASN A 236 9.51 -20.49 1.48
CA ASN A 236 10.43 -19.40 1.75
C ASN A 236 10.13 -18.77 3.13
N PRO A 237 11.14 -18.22 3.81
CA PRO A 237 10.95 -17.52 5.09
C PRO A 237 9.91 -16.38 5.01
N ASP A 238 9.43 -15.94 6.17
CA ASP A 238 8.48 -14.83 6.30
C ASP A 238 7.19 -15.06 5.48
N PHE A 239 6.53 -16.21 5.65
CA PHE A 239 5.30 -16.59 4.92
C PHE A 239 5.45 -16.59 3.39
N GLY A 240 6.65 -16.89 2.89
CA GLY A 240 6.92 -16.92 1.46
C GLY A 240 7.38 -15.59 0.86
N TYR A 241 7.39 -14.49 1.64
CA TYR A 241 7.68 -13.15 1.13
C TYR A 241 9.17 -12.89 0.91
N THR A 242 10.04 -13.53 1.69
CA THR A 242 11.50 -13.34 1.58
C THR A 242 12.08 -14.38 0.63
N SER A 243 12.27 -14.04 -0.65
CA SER A 243 12.81 -14.97 -1.66
C SER A 243 13.54 -14.28 -2.82
N PHE A 244 14.41 -15.05 -3.49
CA PHE A 244 15.06 -14.66 -4.74
C PHE A 244 14.64 -15.58 -5.90
N ASP A 245 13.45 -16.19 -5.83
CA ASP A 245 12.98 -17.17 -6.82
C ASP A 245 12.39 -16.51 -8.07
N ASN A 246 11.85 -15.30 -7.91
CA ASN A 246 11.23 -14.53 -8.98
C ASN A 246 11.78 -13.09 -8.97
N TYR A 247 11.80 -12.45 -10.15
CA TYR A 247 12.29 -11.07 -10.28
C TYR A 247 11.60 -10.08 -9.33
N GLY A 248 10.28 -10.18 -9.14
CA GLY A 248 9.54 -9.29 -8.25
C GLY A 248 9.94 -9.41 -6.78
N TRP A 249 10.12 -10.64 -6.28
CA TRP A 249 10.57 -10.88 -4.91
C TRP A 249 12.04 -10.49 -4.71
N ALA A 250 12.90 -10.79 -5.69
CA ALA A 250 14.29 -10.33 -5.68
C ALA A 250 14.40 -8.80 -5.65
N MET A 251 13.56 -8.10 -6.42
CA MET A 251 13.49 -6.63 -6.41
C MET A 251 13.04 -6.09 -5.04
N LEU A 252 12.05 -6.72 -4.41
CA LEU A 252 11.60 -6.35 -3.06
C LEU A 252 12.68 -6.59 -2.01
N ALA A 253 13.38 -7.72 -2.09
CA ALA A 253 14.50 -8.05 -1.19
C ALA A 253 15.66 -7.06 -1.35
N CYS A 254 16.06 -6.74 -2.58
CA CYS A 254 17.08 -5.72 -2.85
C CYS A 254 16.64 -4.32 -2.41
N PHE A 255 15.36 -3.97 -2.57
CA PHE A 255 14.82 -2.71 -2.08
C PHE A 255 14.88 -2.63 -0.55
N ARG A 256 14.50 -3.70 0.16
CA ARG A 256 14.62 -3.84 1.62
C ARG A 256 16.07 -3.65 2.09
N LEU A 257 17.04 -4.22 1.38
CA LEU A 257 18.47 -4.01 1.66
C LEU A 257 18.90 -2.56 1.43
N MET A 258 18.42 -1.92 0.36
CA MET A 258 18.70 -0.50 0.07
C MET A 258 18.12 0.44 1.13
N THR A 259 16.92 0.16 1.63
CA THR A 259 16.27 0.95 2.69
C THR A 259 16.78 0.61 4.08
N GLN A 260 17.63 -0.41 4.22
CA GLN A 260 18.13 -0.92 5.50
C GLN A 260 17.00 -1.29 6.47
N ASP A 261 15.90 -1.82 5.95
CA ASP A 261 14.75 -2.20 6.77
C ASP A 261 14.84 -3.67 7.17
N TYR A 262 15.13 -3.92 8.44
CA TYR A 262 15.34 -5.27 8.98
C TYR A 262 16.32 -6.11 8.13
N TRP A 263 17.31 -5.46 7.53
CA TRP A 263 18.19 -6.03 6.52
C TRP A 263 19.12 -7.09 7.10
N GLU A 264 19.42 -6.99 8.40
CA GLU A 264 20.27 -7.90 9.15
C GLU A 264 19.71 -9.31 9.18
N ASN A 265 18.38 -9.47 9.24
CA ASN A 265 17.75 -10.78 9.16
C ASN A 265 17.97 -11.38 7.76
N LEU A 266 17.70 -10.61 6.70
CA LEU A 266 17.93 -11.07 5.33
C LEU A 266 19.41 -11.38 5.04
N TYR A 267 20.33 -10.67 5.68
CA TYR A 267 21.76 -10.90 5.56
C TYR A 267 22.24 -12.17 6.29
N GLN A 268 21.54 -12.59 7.34
CA GLN A 268 21.87 -13.81 8.11
C GLN A 268 21.29 -15.09 7.50
N LEU A 269 20.25 -14.98 6.68
CA LEU A 269 19.63 -16.10 5.96
C LEU A 269 20.52 -16.61 4.80
#